data_AF-A0A126QM71-F1
#
_entry.id   AF-A0A126QM71-F1
#
_cell.length_a   1.000
_cell.length_b   1.000
_cell.length_c   1.000
_cell.angle_alpha   90.00
_cell.angle_beta   90.00
_cell.angle_gamma   90.00
#
_symmetry.space_group_name_H-M   'P 1'
#
loop_
_entity.id
_entity.type
_entity.pdbx_description
1 polymer ?
#
loop_
_entity_poly.entity_id
_entity_poly.type
_entity_poly.pdbx_seq_one_letter_code
_entity_poly.pdbx_strand_id
1 'polypeptide(L)'
;MNKATLEKVFEYASKPVQGTMSRKLRKDVKIQVNEGEVYEGATLFLGEEFVRVTCVKDGLNINTYYDWEKIASVRTLGAVE
;
A
#
# COMPACT_ATOMS: atom_id res chain seq x y z
N MET A 1 5.31 12.29 7.07
CA MET A 1 4.34 12.02 8.17
C MET A 1 4.98 11.08 9.19
N ASN A 2 4.42 10.90 10.39
CA ASN A 2 4.96 9.91 11.33
C ASN A 2 4.72 8.48 10.81
N LYS A 3 5.75 7.63 10.84
CA LYS A 3 5.70 6.24 10.36
C LYS A 3 4.56 5.43 10.98
N ALA A 4 4.38 5.50 12.30
CA ALA A 4 3.34 4.73 12.99
C ALA A 4 1.93 5.12 12.52
N THR A 5 1.71 6.40 12.21
CA THR A 5 0.45 6.87 11.60
C THR A 5 0.26 6.26 10.21
N LEU A 6 1.30 6.26 9.39
CA LEU A 6 1.25 5.70 8.04
C LEU A 6 1.00 4.19 8.04
N GLU A 7 1.66 3.45 8.92
CA GLU A 7 1.41 2.02 9.11
C GLU A 7 -0.07 1.75 9.38
N LYS A 8 -0.71 2.54 10.25
CA LYS A 8 -2.15 2.40 10.54
C LYS A 8 -3.01 2.66 9.30
N VAL A 9 -2.65 3.62 8.45
CA VAL A 9 -3.35 3.88 7.18
C VAL A 9 -3.23 2.67 6.23
N PHE A 10 -2.02 2.13 6.04
CA PHE A 10 -1.82 0.95 5.20
C PHE A 10 -2.47 -0.31 5.79
N GLU A 11 -2.46 -0.47 7.11
CA GLU A 11 -3.15 -1.56 7.81
C GLU A 11 -4.66 -1.47 7.65
N TYR A 12 -5.24 -0.27 7.70
CA TYR A 12 -6.65 -0.04 7.44
C TYR A 12 -7.01 -0.46 6.01
N ALA A 13 -6.24 -0.01 5.01
CA ALA A 13 -6.49 -0.29 3.60
C ALA A 13 -6.27 -1.76 3.19
N SER A 14 -5.69 -2.59 4.06
CA SER A 14 -5.27 -3.96 3.74
C SER A 14 -5.71 -5.00 4.76
N LYS A 15 -5.49 -6.27 4.44
CA LYS A 15 -5.66 -7.43 5.33
C LYS A 15 -4.36 -8.25 5.36
N PRO A 16 -3.95 -8.80 6.51
CA PRO A 16 -2.80 -9.71 6.57
C PRO A 16 -2.97 -10.91 5.63
N VAL A 17 -1.87 -11.36 5.01
CA VAL A 17 -1.83 -12.62 4.26
C VAL A 17 -1.22 -13.68 5.17
N GLN A 18 -2.01 -14.70 5.53
CA GLN A 18 -1.63 -15.73 6.50
C GLN A 18 -0.32 -16.43 6.11
N GLY A 19 0.59 -16.57 7.08
CA GLY A 19 1.89 -17.21 6.87
C GLY A 19 2.94 -16.32 6.19
N THR A 20 2.67 -15.02 6.02
CA THR A 20 3.61 -14.09 5.37
C THR A 20 3.73 -12.78 6.15
N MET A 21 4.77 -11.99 5.86
CA MET A 21 4.90 -10.59 6.33
C MET A 21 4.14 -9.59 5.45
N SER A 22 3.36 -10.07 4.49
CA SER A 22 2.66 -9.25 3.51
C SER A 22 1.19 -9.05 3.88
N ARG A 23 0.61 -8.00 3.30
CA ARG A 23 -0.81 -7.66 3.43
C ARG A 23 -1.39 -7.47 2.04
N LYS A 24 -2.63 -7.88 1.80
CA LYS A 24 -3.33 -7.63 0.53
C LYS A 24 -4.28 -6.45 0.70
N LEU A 25 -4.34 -5.53 -0.27
CA LEU A 25 -5.38 -4.50 -0.25
C LEU A 25 -6.76 -5.14 -0.10
N ARG A 26 -7.64 -4.49 0.67
CA ARG A 26 -9.03 -4.90 0.78
C ARG A 26 -9.69 -4.86 -0.59
N LYS A 27 -10.66 -5.74 -0.80
CA LYS A 27 -11.52 -5.69 -1.99
C LYS A 27 -12.14 -4.28 -2.09
N ASP A 28 -12.13 -3.70 -3.27
CA ASP A 28 -12.68 -2.39 -3.60
C ASP A 28 -11.99 -1.19 -2.93
N VAL A 29 -10.83 -1.40 -2.29
CA VAL A 29 -9.97 -0.32 -1.78
C VAL A 29 -8.73 -0.20 -2.65
N LYS A 30 -8.45 1.04 -3.07
CA LYS A 30 -7.23 1.43 -3.78
C LYS A 30 -6.40 2.34 -2.91
N ILE A 31 -5.10 2.40 -3.16
CA ILE A 31 -4.20 3.36 -2.51
C ILE A 31 -3.46 4.20 -3.54
N GLN A 32 -3.09 5.41 -3.15
CA GLN A 32 -2.18 6.26 -3.89
C GLN A 32 -1.18 6.85 -2.88
N VAL A 33 0.11 6.82 -3.21
CA VAL A 33 1.18 7.37 -2.37
C VAL A 33 1.81 8.55 -3.12
N ASN A 34 1.95 9.69 -2.44
CA ASN A 34 2.55 10.93 -2.99
C ASN A 34 1.99 11.32 -4.37
N GLU A 35 0.67 11.25 -4.55
CA GLU A 35 0.01 11.63 -5.81
C GLU A 35 0.49 10.82 -7.04
N GLY A 36 1.18 9.69 -6.83
CA GLY A 36 1.70 8.82 -7.87
C GLY A 36 0.65 7.86 -8.45
N GLU A 37 1.09 6.65 -8.82
CA GLU A 37 0.18 5.62 -9.35
C GLU A 37 -0.90 5.22 -8.34
N VAL A 38 -2.12 5.00 -8.84
CA VAL A 38 -3.21 4.41 -8.07
C VAL A 38 -3.09 2.89 -8.14
N TYR A 39 -2.87 2.26 -7.00
CA TYR A 39 -2.73 0.82 -6.88
C TYR A 39 -4.05 0.18 -6.49
N GLU A 40 -4.49 -0.78 -7.29
CA GLU A 40 -5.65 -1.61 -7.07
C GLU A 40 -5.23 -3.07 -6.92
N GLY A 41 -5.81 -3.78 -5.94
CA GLY A 41 -5.50 -5.18 -5.70
C GLY A 41 -4.02 -5.45 -5.39
N ALA A 42 -3.25 -4.46 -4.96
CA ALA A 42 -1.83 -4.62 -4.66
C ALA A 42 -1.58 -5.41 -3.38
N THR A 43 -0.39 -6.01 -3.30
CA THR A 43 0.16 -6.59 -2.08
C THR A 43 1.14 -5.60 -1.47
N LEU A 44 1.07 -5.40 -0.16
CA LEU A 44 1.92 -4.50 0.60
C LEU A 44 2.86 -5.30 1.49
N PHE A 45 4.10 -4.81 1.62
CA PHE A 45 5.00 -5.19 2.70
C PHE A 45 5.35 -3.92 3.48
N LEU A 46 5.05 -3.92 4.79
CA LEU A 46 5.36 -2.82 5.69
C LEU A 46 6.66 -3.18 6.40
N GLY A 47 7.78 -2.78 5.81
CA GLY A 47 9.11 -2.99 6.36
C GLY A 47 9.48 -1.92 7.39
N GLU A 48 10.61 -2.11 8.05
CA GLU A 48 11.08 -1.14 9.03
C GLU A 48 11.47 0.20 8.38
N GLU A 49 12.17 0.15 7.24
CA GLU A 49 12.69 1.35 6.56
C GLU A 49 11.81 1.83 5.40
N PHE A 50 11.00 0.93 4.82
CA PHE A 50 10.20 1.24 3.64
C PHE A 50 8.87 0.49 3.58
N VAL A 51 7.97 1.00 2.76
CA VAL A 51 6.81 0.27 2.23
C VAL A 51 7.14 -0.22 0.84
N ARG A 52 6.86 -1.49 0.57
CA ARG A 52 6.82 -2.00 -0.81
C ARG A 52 5.38 -2.22 -1.23
N VAL A 53 5.01 -1.68 -2.38
CA VAL A 53 3.75 -1.94 -3.06
C VAL A 53 4.04 -2.82 -4.27
N THR A 54 3.45 -4.00 -4.30
CA THR A 54 3.57 -4.97 -5.40
C THR A 54 2.25 -5.06 -6.15
N CYS A 55 2.27 -4.78 -7.46
CA CYS A 55 1.12 -4.93 -8.35
C CYS A 55 1.49 -5.76 -9.59
N VAL A 56 0.48 -6.29 -10.26
CA VAL A 56 0.64 -6.97 -11.55
C VAL A 56 0.03 -6.08 -12.63
N LYS A 57 0.81 -5.74 -13.64
CA LYS A 57 0.39 -4.92 -14.78
C LYS A 57 1.09 -5.42 -16.03
N ASP A 58 0.34 -5.63 -17.11
CA ASP A 58 0.86 -6.11 -18.40
C ASP A 58 1.72 -7.40 -18.28
N GLY A 59 1.31 -8.32 -17.40
CA GLY A 59 2.04 -9.57 -17.14
C GLY A 59 3.32 -9.43 -16.30
N LEU A 60 3.67 -8.22 -15.87
CA LEU A 60 4.84 -7.93 -15.05
C LEU A 60 4.46 -7.79 -13.58
N ASN A 61 5.29 -8.35 -12.70
CA ASN A 61 5.25 -8.04 -11.28
C ASN A 61 6.06 -6.75 -11.05
N ILE A 62 5.35 -5.66 -10.76
CA ILE A 62 5.95 -4.35 -10.49
C ILE A 62 6.05 -4.17 -8.98
N ASN A 63 7.22 -3.74 -8.50
CA ASN A 63 7.48 -3.45 -7.10
C ASN A 63 7.93 -1.99 -6.96
N THR A 64 7.12 -1.19 -6.28
CA THR A 64 7.46 0.19 -5.96
C THR A 64 7.83 0.29 -4.49
N TYR A 65 8.94 0.97 -4.20
CA TYR A 65 9.47 1.14 -2.85
C TYR A 65 9.34 2.59 -2.43
N TYR A 66 8.75 2.80 -1.25
CA TYR A 66 8.57 4.12 -0.65
C TYR A 66 9.29 4.15 0.69
N ASP A 67 10.27 5.04 0.79
CA ASP A 67 10.90 5.41 2.04
C ASP A 67 9.87 6.11 2.95
N TRP A 68 9.72 5.64 4.19
CA TRP A 68 8.77 6.19 5.15
C TRP A 68 8.92 7.70 5.35
N GLU A 69 10.15 8.22 5.34
CA GLU A 69 10.45 9.63 5.59
C GLU A 69 10.00 10.51 4.41
N LYS A 70 9.92 9.94 3.21
CA LYS A 70 9.56 10.65 1.98
C LYS A 70 8.09 10.53 1.61
N ILE A 71 7.28 9.81 2.41
CA ILE A 71 5.83 9.78 2.22
C ILE A 71 5.22 11.07 2.77
N ALA A 72 4.85 11.95 1.84
CA ALA A 72 4.14 13.20 2.08
C ALA A 72 2.63 12.99 2.19
N SER A 73 2.06 12.05 1.42
CA SER A 73 0.62 11.77 1.41
C SER A 73 0.31 10.30 1.11
N VAL A 74 -0.78 9.80 1.68
CA VAL A 74 -1.41 8.53 1.28
C VAL A 74 -2.91 8.77 1.15
N ARG A 75 -3.49 8.40 0.00
CA ARG A 75 -4.95 8.39 -0.21
C ARG A 75 -5.44 6.96 -0.22
N THR A 76 -6.57 6.73 0.43
CA THR A 76 -7.37 5.52 0.24
C THR A 76 -8.58 5.91 -0.60
N LEU A 77 -8.85 5.13 -1.65
CA LEU A 77 -10.00 5.36 -2.52
C LEU A 77 -10.91 4.14 -2.44
N GLY A 78 -12.19 4.37 -2.27
CA GLY A 78 -13.24 3.35 -2.25
C GLY A 78 -14.48 3.86 -2.96
N ALA A 79 -15.46 2.99 -3.16
CA ALA A 79 -16.76 3.40 -3.70
C ALA A 79 -17.46 4.38 -2.75
N VAL A 80 -18.20 5.33 -3.31
CA VAL A 80 -19.18 6.12 -2.56
C VAL A 80 -20.37 5.20 -2.27
N GLU A 81 -20.76 5.08 -1.02
CA GLU A 81 -22.00 4.37 -0.61
C GLU A 81 -23.26 5.08 -1.10
#